data_AF-A0A7S2U6I1-F1
#
_entry.id   AF-A0A7S2U6I1-F1
#
_cell.length_a   1.000
_cell.length_b   1.000
_cell.length_c   1.000
_cell.angle_alpha   90.00
_cell.angle_beta   90.00
_cell.angle_gamma   90.00
#
_symmetry.space_group_name_H-M   'P 1'
#
loop_
_entity.id
_entity.type
_entity.pdbx_description
1 polymer ?
#
loop_
_entity_poly.entity_id
_entity_poly.type
_entity_poly.pdbx_seq_one_letter_code
_entity_poly.pdbx_strand_id
1 'polypeptide(L)'
;EVVLKDIAVLSKIKWKALIIDEAHRLKNDKARLFGELLSIPRDFCVLLTGTPLQNSTEELWSLLHFSDPNTFASKDSFVEKFGQLKDAKQVSDLHTMLKPYLLRRVKEDVEKSLPPKEETILEVSLTPTQKKFYKAIYERNTAFLFKGAKPSNSPSLMNVMMELRKCCNHPFLIRGAEERIITE
;
A
#
# COMPACT_ATOMS: atom_id res chain seq x y z
N GLU A 1 -5.98 -15.11 4.55
CA GLU A 1 -5.24 -16.24 5.14
C GLU A 1 -6.06 -17.52 5.22
N VAL A 2 -7.31 -17.47 5.72
CA VAL A 2 -8.20 -18.66 5.78
C VAL A 2 -8.41 -19.28 4.40
N VAL A 3 -8.74 -18.46 3.39
CA VAL A 3 -8.96 -18.93 2.01
C VAL A 3 -7.75 -19.69 1.45
N LEU A 4 -6.52 -19.30 1.81
CA LEU A 4 -5.30 -19.99 1.36
C LEU A 4 -5.11 -21.34 2.04
N LYS A 5 -5.57 -21.51 3.28
CA LYS A 5 -5.49 -22.79 4.00
C LYS A 5 -6.50 -23.78 3.43
N ASP A 6 -7.70 -23.31 3.10
CA ASP A 6 -8.82 -24.16 2.70
C ASP A 6 -9.04 -24.21 1.18
N ILE A 7 -8.08 -23.72 0.38
CA ILE A 7 -8.21 -23.57 -1.06
C ILE A 7 -8.54 -24.90 -1.75
N ALA A 8 -7.98 -26.01 -1.28
CA ALA A 8 -8.20 -27.35 -1.83
C ALA A 8 -9.63 -27.86 -1.62
N VAL A 9 -10.35 -27.35 -0.62
CA VAL A 9 -11.77 -27.64 -0.40
C VAL A 9 -12.62 -26.69 -1.22
N LEU A 10 -12.28 -25.40 -1.20
CA LEU A 10 -13.03 -24.35 -1.88
C LEU A 10 -12.99 -24.48 -3.42
N SER A 11 -11.89 -24.98 -3.99
CA SER A 11 -11.71 -25.17 -5.43
C SER A 11 -12.56 -26.31 -6.00
N LYS A 12 -13.02 -27.26 -5.17
CA LYS A 12 -13.92 -28.34 -5.57
C LYS A 12 -15.35 -27.86 -5.83
N ILE A 13 -15.70 -26.70 -5.27
CA ILE A 13 -17.03 -26.10 -5.41
C ILE A 13 -17.01 -25.22 -6.65
N LYS A 14 -17.98 -25.41 -7.56
CA LYS A 14 -18.18 -24.50 -8.69
C LYS A 14 -18.93 -23.26 -8.21
N TRP A 15 -18.21 -22.20 -7.92
CA TRP A 15 -18.80 -20.96 -7.45
C TRP A 15 -19.51 -20.24 -8.59
N LYS A 16 -20.66 -19.63 -8.29
CA LYS A 16 -21.29 -18.68 -9.21
C LYS A 16 -20.58 -17.35 -9.18
N ALA A 17 -20.28 -16.87 -7.98
CA ALA A 17 -19.71 -15.56 -7.71
C ALA A 17 -18.43 -15.67 -6.90
N LEU A 18 -17.42 -14.85 -7.22
CA LEU A 18 -16.34 -14.52 -6.31
C LEU A 18 -16.37 -13.02 -6.02
N ILE A 19 -16.65 -12.66 -4.77
CA ILE A 19 -16.69 -11.25 -4.33
C ILE A 19 -15.50 -11.03 -3.40
N ILE A 20 -14.65 -10.07 -3.76
CA ILE A 20 -13.43 -9.77 -3.02
C ILE A 20 -13.50 -8.33 -2.56
N ASP A 21 -13.61 -8.16 -1.25
CA ASP A 21 -13.48 -6.86 -0.62
C ASP A 21 -12.01 -6.49 -0.40
N GLU A 22 -11.72 -5.21 -0.40
CA GLU A 22 -10.35 -4.67 -0.36
C GLU A 22 -9.43 -5.29 -1.40
N ALA A 23 -9.90 -5.32 -2.65
CA ALA A 23 -9.21 -5.93 -3.79
C ALA A 23 -7.80 -5.36 -4.04
N HIS A 24 -7.44 -4.23 -3.43
CA HIS A 24 -6.07 -3.73 -3.40
C HIS A 24 -5.05 -4.76 -2.86
N ARG A 25 -5.50 -5.79 -2.13
CA ARG A 25 -4.69 -6.95 -1.71
C ARG A 25 -4.19 -7.80 -2.90
N LEU A 26 -4.83 -7.72 -4.07
CA LEU A 26 -4.51 -8.48 -5.29
C LEU A 26 -3.64 -7.71 -6.29
N LYS A 27 -3.03 -6.61 -5.87
CA LYS A 27 -2.23 -5.73 -6.73
C LYS A 27 -0.95 -6.35 -7.32
N ASN A 28 -0.53 -7.50 -6.79
CA ASN A 28 0.69 -8.19 -7.21
C ASN A 28 0.33 -9.54 -7.82
N ASP A 29 0.49 -9.66 -9.13
CA ASP A 29 0.24 -10.88 -9.91
C ASP A 29 1.09 -12.08 -9.45
N LYS A 30 2.26 -11.82 -8.84
CA LYS A 30 3.17 -12.85 -8.32
C LYS A 30 2.83 -13.29 -6.90
N ALA A 31 1.85 -12.66 -6.25
CA ALA A 31 1.45 -13.04 -4.91
C ALA A 31 0.76 -14.41 -4.94
N ARG A 32 1.10 -15.27 -3.98
CA ARG A 32 0.45 -16.59 -3.85
C ARG A 32 -1.07 -16.48 -3.78
N LEU A 33 -1.59 -15.48 -3.06
CA LEU A 33 -3.02 -15.20 -2.97
C LEU A 33 -3.67 -15.00 -4.34
N PHE A 34 -2.98 -14.32 -5.26
CA PHE A 34 -3.49 -14.05 -6.60
C PHE A 34 -3.71 -15.34 -7.38
N GLY A 35 -2.66 -16.17 -7.50
CA GLY A 35 -2.73 -17.43 -8.26
C GLY A 35 -3.73 -18.42 -7.69
N GLU A 36 -3.77 -18.56 -6.37
CA GLU A 36 -4.68 -19.49 -5.68
C GLU A 36 -6.14 -19.08 -5.89
N LEU A 37 -6.47 -17.80 -5.72
CA LEU A 37 -7.83 -17.30 -5.97
C LEU A 37 -8.22 -17.36 -7.45
N LEU A 38 -7.26 -17.14 -8.36
CA LEU A 38 -7.50 -17.24 -9.79
C LEU A 38 -7.90 -18.66 -10.18
N SER A 39 -7.34 -19.68 -9.51
CA SER A 39 -7.64 -21.10 -9.73
C SER A 39 -9.05 -21.53 -9.30
N ILE A 40 -9.75 -20.74 -8.48
CA ILE A 40 -11.10 -21.07 -8.04
C ILE A 40 -12.07 -20.94 -9.23
N PRO A 41 -12.79 -22.02 -9.60
CA PRO A 41 -13.76 -21.98 -10.67
C PRO A 41 -14.94 -21.07 -10.29
N ARG A 42 -15.19 -20.06 -11.14
CA ARG A 42 -16.21 -19.02 -10.93
C ARG A 42 -16.87 -18.61 -12.24
N ASP A 43 -18.17 -18.29 -12.20
CA ASP A 43 -18.89 -17.76 -13.37
C ASP A 43 -18.73 -16.23 -13.48
N PHE A 44 -18.73 -15.50 -12.35
CA PHE A 44 -18.48 -14.06 -12.31
C PHE A 44 -17.62 -13.64 -11.12
N CYS A 45 -16.95 -12.48 -11.25
CA CYS A 45 -16.06 -11.91 -10.24
C CYS A 45 -16.42 -10.45 -9.99
N VAL A 46 -16.45 -10.03 -8.71
CA VAL A 46 -16.66 -8.64 -8.30
C VAL A 46 -15.53 -8.24 -7.35
N LEU A 47 -14.83 -7.17 -7.72
CA LEU A 47 -13.77 -6.58 -6.92
C LEU A 47 -14.26 -5.28 -6.30
N LEU A 48 -14.20 -5.18 -4.98
CA LEU A 48 -14.54 -3.97 -4.24
C LEU A 48 -13.26 -3.36 -3.68
N THR A 49 -13.08 -2.05 -3.89
CA THR A 49 -11.93 -1.32 -3.35
C THR A 49 -12.28 0.16 -3.24
N GLY A 50 -11.96 0.77 -2.10
CA GLY A 50 -12.08 2.22 -1.93
C GLY A 50 -11.00 3.01 -2.69
N THR A 51 -9.87 2.36 -3.01
CA THR A 51 -8.71 2.97 -3.67
C THR A 51 -8.23 2.10 -4.83
N PRO A 52 -8.86 2.21 -6.02
CA PRO A 52 -8.59 1.32 -7.15
C PRO A 52 -7.20 1.48 -7.78
N LEU A 53 -6.57 2.65 -7.63
CA LEU A 53 -5.22 2.94 -8.10
C LEU A 53 -4.42 3.56 -6.95
N GLN A 54 -3.38 2.88 -6.47
CA GLN A 54 -2.48 3.46 -5.47
C GLN A 54 -1.09 3.76 -6.05
N ASN A 55 -0.48 2.93 -6.90
CA ASN A 55 0.95 3.13 -7.24
C ASN A 55 1.38 2.92 -8.71
N SER A 56 0.75 2.04 -9.51
CA SER A 56 1.20 1.82 -10.91
C SER A 56 0.13 1.24 -11.83
N THR A 57 0.35 1.37 -13.15
CA THR A 57 -0.49 0.75 -14.20
C THR A 57 -0.38 -0.77 -14.20
N GLU A 58 0.70 -1.34 -13.64
CA GLU A 58 0.83 -2.78 -13.41
C GLU A 58 -0.13 -3.30 -12.34
N GLU A 59 -0.32 -2.54 -11.25
CA GLU A 59 -1.30 -2.89 -10.21
C GLU A 59 -2.72 -2.93 -10.81
N LEU A 60 -3.04 -1.95 -11.69
CA LEU A 60 -4.30 -1.91 -12.42
C LEU A 60 -4.47 -3.12 -13.34
N TRP A 61 -3.44 -3.47 -14.12
CA TRP A 61 -3.48 -4.66 -14.98
C TRP A 61 -3.75 -5.92 -14.15
N SER A 62 -3.12 -6.07 -12.99
CA SER A 62 -3.32 -7.24 -12.13
C SER A 62 -4.79 -7.41 -11.74
N LEU A 63 -5.48 -6.32 -11.37
CA LEU A 63 -6.90 -6.36 -11.04
C LEU A 63 -7.79 -6.67 -12.25
N LEU A 64 -7.49 -6.08 -13.41
CA LEU A 64 -8.22 -6.32 -14.66
C LEU A 64 -8.04 -7.76 -15.13
N HIS A 65 -6.81 -8.27 -15.12
CA HIS A 65 -6.49 -9.66 -15.44
C HIS A 65 -7.20 -10.63 -14.50
N PHE A 66 -7.29 -10.31 -13.21
CA PHE A 66 -8.03 -11.14 -12.26
C PHE A 66 -9.54 -11.20 -12.56
N SER A 67 -10.11 -10.07 -12.99
CA SER A 67 -11.54 -9.97 -13.33
C SER A 67 -11.87 -10.62 -14.66
N ASP A 68 -11.04 -10.43 -15.69
CA ASP A 68 -11.19 -11.01 -17.03
C ASP A 68 -9.81 -11.39 -17.61
N PRO A 69 -9.35 -12.62 -17.34
CA PRO A 69 -8.06 -13.09 -17.82
C PRO A 69 -7.96 -13.18 -19.35
N ASN A 70 -9.08 -13.33 -20.05
CA ASN A 70 -9.11 -13.52 -21.50
C ASN A 70 -8.85 -12.20 -22.22
N THR A 71 -9.52 -11.13 -21.81
CA THR A 71 -9.32 -9.79 -22.38
C THR A 71 -7.96 -9.22 -22.01
N PHE A 72 -7.47 -9.52 -20.80
CA PHE A 72 -6.23 -8.96 -20.26
C PHE A 72 -5.11 -10.00 -20.10
N ALA A 73 -4.87 -10.82 -21.11
CA ALA A 73 -3.95 -11.96 -21.01
C ALA A 73 -2.46 -11.58 -20.81
N SER A 74 -1.98 -10.49 -21.43
CA SER A 74 -0.56 -10.13 -21.44
C SER A 74 -0.29 -8.82 -20.69
N LYS A 75 0.48 -8.94 -19.59
CA LYS A 75 0.99 -7.79 -18.84
C LYS A 75 1.87 -6.90 -19.71
N ASP A 76 2.77 -7.50 -20.48
CA ASP A 76 3.76 -6.76 -21.28
C ASP A 76 3.08 -5.88 -22.32
N SER A 77 2.06 -6.41 -23.03
CA SER A 77 1.29 -5.61 -24.00
C SER A 77 0.56 -4.44 -23.36
N PHE A 78 0.08 -4.61 -22.13
CA PHE A 78 -0.61 -3.56 -21.39
C PHE A 78 0.37 -2.48 -20.94
N VAL A 79 1.53 -2.87 -20.43
CA VAL A 79 2.59 -1.96 -19.98
C VAL A 79 3.24 -1.24 -21.17
N GLU A 80 3.38 -1.88 -22.33
CA GLU A 80 3.85 -1.22 -23.54
C GLU A 80 2.88 -0.09 -23.97
N LYS A 81 1.57 -0.38 -23.93
CA LYS A 81 0.54 0.58 -24.37
C LYS A 81 0.25 1.68 -23.36
N PHE A 82 0.25 1.36 -22.07
CA PHE A 82 -0.23 2.24 -20.99
C PHE A 82 0.78 2.45 -19.84
N GLY A 83 1.98 1.86 -19.89
CA GLY A 83 2.92 1.85 -18.76
C GLY A 83 3.40 3.23 -18.31
N GLN A 84 3.69 4.12 -19.27
CA GLN A 84 4.29 5.43 -18.99
C GLN A 84 3.27 6.58 -18.96
N LEU A 85 2.06 6.38 -19.48
CA LEU A 85 0.97 7.39 -19.57
C LEU A 85 1.47 8.80 -19.97
N LYS A 86 2.30 8.89 -21.02
CA LYS A 86 2.91 10.17 -21.43
C LYS A 86 1.96 11.04 -22.24
N ASP A 87 1.08 10.41 -23.02
CA ASP A 87 0.17 11.13 -23.92
C ASP A 87 -1.25 11.19 -23.35
N ALA A 88 -1.90 12.35 -23.49
CA ALA A 88 -3.31 12.52 -23.14
C ALA A 88 -4.23 11.53 -23.87
N LYS A 89 -3.84 11.13 -25.09
CA LYS A 89 -4.56 10.10 -25.87
C LYS A 89 -4.51 8.74 -25.19
N GLN A 90 -3.36 8.32 -24.67
CA GLN A 90 -3.22 7.04 -23.95
C GLN A 90 -4.11 7.01 -22.69
N VAL A 91 -4.21 8.14 -21.99
CA VAL A 91 -5.08 8.30 -20.81
C VAL A 91 -6.55 8.19 -21.20
N SER A 92 -6.99 8.85 -22.27
CA SER A 92 -8.35 8.76 -22.80
C SER A 92 -8.72 7.34 -23.24
N ASP A 93 -7.80 6.66 -23.94
CA ASP A 93 -7.97 5.28 -24.40
C ASP A 93 -8.09 4.32 -23.21
N LEU A 94 -7.27 4.53 -22.16
CA LEU A 94 -7.34 3.77 -20.91
C LEU A 94 -8.70 3.99 -20.22
N HIS A 95 -9.15 5.23 -20.08
CA HIS A 95 -10.46 5.53 -19.49
C HIS A 95 -11.62 4.86 -20.25
N THR A 96 -11.56 4.88 -21.57
CA THR A 96 -12.58 4.25 -22.43
C THR A 96 -12.61 2.74 -22.22
N MET A 97 -11.43 2.11 -22.15
CA MET A 97 -11.29 0.69 -21.90
C MET A 97 -11.72 0.29 -20.47
N LEU A 98 -11.48 1.13 -19.47
CA LEU A 98 -11.88 0.88 -18.08
C LEU A 98 -13.37 1.05 -17.82
N LYS A 99 -14.07 1.87 -18.61
CA LYS A 99 -15.49 2.22 -18.43
C LYS A 99 -16.44 1.02 -18.22
N PRO A 100 -16.34 -0.10 -18.96
CA PRO A 100 -17.18 -1.28 -18.69
C PRO A 100 -16.79 -2.07 -17.43
N TYR A 101 -15.55 -1.94 -16.93
CA TYR A 101 -15.04 -2.72 -15.80
C TYR A 101 -15.10 -1.98 -14.47
N LEU A 102 -15.01 -0.65 -14.49
CA LEU A 102 -14.83 0.16 -13.28
C LEU A 102 -15.98 1.15 -13.12
N LEU A 103 -16.77 0.95 -12.06
CA LEU A 103 -17.74 1.91 -11.59
C LEU A 103 -17.17 2.66 -10.38
N ARG A 104 -16.83 3.94 -10.57
CA ARG A 104 -16.35 4.83 -9.51
C ARG A 104 -17.25 6.05 -9.43
N ARG A 105 -17.63 6.42 -8.20
CA ARG A 105 -18.42 7.62 -7.87
C ARG A 105 -17.66 8.43 -6.82
N VAL A 106 -17.68 9.75 -6.89
CA VAL A 106 -17.14 10.58 -5.80
C VAL A 106 -18.23 10.94 -4.81
N LYS A 107 -17.88 11.20 -3.55
CA LYS A 107 -18.86 11.53 -2.49
C LYS A 107 -19.68 12.77 -2.84
N GLU A 108 -19.07 13.76 -3.46
CA GLU A 108 -19.71 15.00 -3.92
C GLU A 108 -20.81 14.75 -4.98
N ASP A 109 -20.67 13.69 -5.80
CA ASP A 109 -21.68 13.33 -6.81
C ASP A 109 -22.94 12.72 -6.18
N VAL A 110 -22.79 12.06 -5.02
CA VAL A 110 -23.83 11.18 -4.44
C VAL A 110 -24.45 11.73 -3.16
N GLU A 111 -23.70 12.46 -2.34
CA GLU A 111 -24.13 12.90 -1.02
C GLU A 111 -23.91 14.40 -0.85
N LYS A 112 -24.95 15.16 -1.20
CA LYS A 112 -24.94 16.63 -1.20
C LYS A 112 -25.17 17.25 0.18
N SER A 113 -25.55 16.45 1.18
CA SER A 113 -25.79 16.93 2.54
C SER A 113 -24.53 16.99 3.41
N LEU A 114 -23.46 16.31 2.99
CA LEU A 114 -22.19 16.31 3.72
C LEU A 114 -21.46 17.65 3.54
N PRO A 115 -20.97 18.26 4.64
CA PRO A 115 -20.09 19.41 4.52
C PRO A 115 -18.76 19.01 3.82
N PRO A 116 -18.10 19.96 3.15
CA PRO A 116 -16.83 19.70 2.49
C PRO A 116 -15.76 19.25 3.50
N LYS A 117 -14.87 18.34 3.08
CA LYS A 117 -13.73 17.93 3.89
C LYS A 117 -12.69 19.05 3.92
N GLU A 118 -12.47 19.65 5.07
CA GLU A 118 -11.34 20.55 5.30
C GLU A 118 -10.11 19.77 5.76
N GLU A 119 -8.96 20.03 5.15
CA GLU A 119 -7.68 19.41 5.48
C GLU A 119 -6.67 20.50 5.82
N THR A 120 -6.25 20.56 7.08
CA THR A 120 -5.26 21.54 7.56
C THR A 120 -3.95 20.83 7.87
N ILE A 121 -2.88 21.22 7.17
CA ILE A 121 -1.53 20.73 7.44
C ILE A 121 -0.91 21.62 8.51
N LEU A 122 -0.68 21.05 9.71
CA LEU A 122 0.00 21.73 10.79
C LEU A 122 1.50 21.39 10.74
N GLU A 123 2.30 22.36 10.31
CA GLU A 123 3.75 22.23 10.33
C GLU A 123 4.27 22.38 11.77
N VAL A 124 4.97 21.36 12.25
CA VAL A 124 5.53 21.33 13.60
C VAL A 124 7.06 21.29 13.56
N SER A 125 7.70 22.00 14.49
CA SER A 125 9.14 21.96 14.65
C SER A 125 9.56 20.83 15.59
N LEU A 126 10.69 20.18 15.30
CA LEU A 126 11.29 19.22 16.21
C LEU A 126 11.70 19.90 17.53
N THR A 127 11.43 19.23 18.65
CA THR A 127 11.93 19.64 19.96
C THR A 127 13.45 19.59 20.02
N PRO A 128 14.12 20.31 20.95
CA PRO A 128 15.57 20.25 21.10
C PRO A 128 16.11 18.82 21.28
N THR A 129 15.40 18.00 22.06
CA THR A 129 15.72 16.59 22.27
C THR A 129 15.61 15.80 20.97
N GLN A 130 14.49 15.92 20.25
CA GLN A 130 14.35 15.26 18.95
C GLN A 130 15.41 15.70 17.95
N LYS A 131 15.79 16.99 17.90
CA LYS A 131 16.87 17.47 17.01
C LYS A 131 18.21 16.80 17.30
N LYS A 132 18.56 16.60 18.58
CA LYS A 132 19.79 15.87 18.98
C LYS A 132 19.77 14.44 18.46
N PHE A 133 18.69 13.70 18.72
CA PHE A 133 18.55 12.31 18.25
C PHE A 133 18.47 12.21 16.73
N TYR A 134 17.74 13.11 16.08
CA TYR A 134 17.61 13.19 14.63
C TYR A 134 18.98 13.39 13.95
N LYS A 135 19.77 14.35 14.45
CA LYS A 135 21.14 14.59 13.97
C LYS A 135 22.03 13.35 14.17
N ALA A 136 21.98 12.74 15.36
CA ALA A 136 22.76 11.55 15.66
C ALA A 136 22.40 10.34 14.77
N ILE A 137 21.11 10.14 14.46
CA ILE A 137 20.63 9.11 13.53
C ILE A 137 21.09 9.42 12.10
N TYR A 138 20.96 10.67 11.67
CA TYR A 138 21.31 11.12 10.33
C TYR A 138 22.82 10.95 10.06
N GLU A 139 23.67 11.36 11.00
CA GLU A 139 25.13 11.23 10.93
C GLU A 139 25.63 9.81 11.23
N ARG A 140 24.72 8.87 11.54
CA ARG A 140 25.04 7.51 11.99
C ARG A 140 26.02 7.49 13.17
N ASN A 141 25.87 8.43 14.09
CA ASN A 141 26.73 8.56 15.26
C ASN A 141 26.39 7.48 16.29
N THR A 142 26.95 6.29 16.06
CA THR A 142 26.82 5.10 16.90
C THR A 142 27.27 5.35 18.33
N ALA A 143 28.34 6.13 18.52
CA ALA A 143 28.85 6.47 19.85
C ALA A 143 27.81 7.24 20.68
N PHE A 144 27.10 8.20 20.07
CA PHE A 144 26.02 8.92 20.74
C PHE A 144 24.81 8.03 20.98
N LEU A 145 24.42 7.21 20.00
CA LEU A 145 23.20 6.39 20.07
C LEU A 145 23.32 5.17 21.00
N PHE A 146 24.53 4.65 21.19
CA PHE A 146 24.81 3.50 22.05
C PHE A 146 25.28 3.87 23.45
N LYS A 147 25.45 5.17 23.74
CA LYS A 147 25.91 5.62 25.06
C LYS A 147 24.84 5.34 26.12
N GLY A 148 25.11 4.38 27.00
CA GLY A 148 24.21 3.95 28.08
C GLY A 148 23.23 2.84 27.69
N ALA A 149 23.12 2.49 26.41
CA ALA A 149 22.26 1.40 25.95
C ALA A 149 23.00 0.05 26.05
N LYS A 150 22.34 -0.98 26.61
CA LYS A 150 22.84 -2.36 26.52
C LYS A 150 22.95 -2.76 25.03
N PRO A 151 23.93 -3.60 24.62
CA PRO A 151 24.09 -3.99 23.21
C PRO A 151 22.82 -4.60 22.58
N SER A 152 21.94 -5.21 23.37
CA SER A 152 20.63 -5.72 22.95
C SER A 152 19.55 -4.65 22.74
N ASN A 153 19.67 -3.48 23.38
CA ASN A 153 18.71 -2.36 23.32
C ASN A 153 19.20 -1.22 22.40
N SER A 154 20.05 -1.57 21.44
CA SER A 154 20.70 -0.62 20.56
C SER A 154 19.87 -0.43 19.27
N PRO A 155 19.66 0.82 18.79
CA PRO A 155 18.88 1.05 17.58
C PRO A 155 19.65 0.55 16.35
N SER A 156 19.00 -0.29 15.54
CA SER A 156 19.56 -0.76 14.28
C SER A 156 19.44 0.33 13.22
N LEU A 157 20.59 0.86 12.79
CA LEU A 157 20.66 1.88 11.74
C LEU A 157 20.60 1.30 10.31
N MET A 158 20.21 0.03 10.15
CA MET A 158 20.00 -0.58 8.84
C MET A 158 18.90 0.14 8.04
N ASN A 159 17.91 0.72 8.73
CA ASN A 159 16.86 1.53 8.11
C ASN A 159 16.78 2.92 8.78
N VAL A 160 17.74 3.78 8.43
CA VAL A 160 17.83 5.17 8.91
C VAL A 160 16.52 5.93 8.71
N MET A 161 15.84 5.74 7.57
CA MET A 161 14.58 6.43 7.28
C MET A 161 13.48 6.09 8.29
N MET A 162 13.40 4.83 8.71
CA MET A 162 12.44 4.43 9.75
C MET A 162 12.80 5.00 11.12
N GLU A 163 14.08 5.05 11.48
CA GLU A 163 14.52 5.66 12.74
C GLU A 163 14.29 7.18 12.78
N LEU A 164 14.50 7.88 11.66
CA LEU A 164 14.15 9.31 11.54
C LEU A 164 12.64 9.52 11.69
N ARG A 165 11.80 8.68 11.06
CA ARG A 165 10.33 8.73 11.25
C ARG A 165 9.92 8.50 12.69
N LYS A 166 10.53 7.52 13.37
CA LYS A 166 10.32 7.28 14.81
C LYS A 166 10.68 8.52 15.62
N CYS A 167 11.84 9.12 15.36
CA CYS A 167 12.29 10.33 16.04
C CYS A 167 11.30 11.50 15.90
N CYS A 168 10.77 11.71 14.68
CA CYS A 168 9.76 12.74 14.42
C CYS A 168 8.44 12.47 15.14
N ASN A 169 8.00 11.20 15.20
CA ASN A 169 6.77 10.83 15.89
C ASN A 169 6.93 10.97 17.42
N HIS A 170 7.93 10.31 18.00
CA HIS A 170 8.25 10.41 19.42
C HIS A 170 9.66 9.84 19.70
N PRO A 171 10.53 10.54 20.44
CA PRO A 171 11.89 10.08 20.70
C PRO A 171 11.98 8.73 21.43
N PHE A 172 10.99 8.37 22.26
CA PHE A 172 10.98 7.08 22.98
C PHE A 172 10.74 5.85 22.08
N LEU A 173 10.33 6.05 20.84
CA LEU A 173 10.27 4.95 19.86
C LEU A 173 11.66 4.48 19.42
N ILE A 174 12.69 5.28 19.69
CA ILE A 174 14.08 4.91 19.49
C ILE A 174 14.54 4.08 20.69
N ARG A 175 15.07 2.89 20.43
CA ARG A 175 15.57 2.00 21.49
C ARG A 175 16.67 2.69 22.31
N GLY A 176 16.55 2.62 23.64
CA GLY A 176 17.49 3.24 24.57
C GLY A 176 17.36 4.76 24.74
N ALA A 177 16.47 5.45 23.99
CA ALA A 177 16.30 6.88 24.13
C ALA A 177 15.51 7.28 25.39
N GLU A 178 14.54 6.48 25.81
CA GLU A 178 13.73 6.74 27.00
C GLU A 178 14.58 6.81 28.27
N GLU A 179 15.36 5.76 28.55
CA GLU A 179 16.27 5.70 29.71
C GLU A 179 17.19 6.92 29.76
N ARG A 180 17.68 7.35 28.58
CA ARG A 180 18.57 8.50 28.47
C ARG A 180 17.87 9.84 28.71
N ILE A 181 16.67 10.02 28.17
CA ILE A 181 15.92 11.27 28.31
C ILE A 181 15.40 11.44 29.74
N ILE A 182 15.09 10.35 30.44
CA ILE A 182 14.67 10.40 31.85
C ILE A 182 15.85 10.72 32.79
N THR A 183 17.08 10.39 32.37
CA THR A 183 18.29 10.61 33.16
C THR A 183 18.93 11.99 32.91
N GLU A 184 18.59 12.68 31.82
CA GLU A 184 18.99 14.07 31.49
C GLU A 184 18.00 15.09 32.08
#